data_AF-A0A7X9GZU9-F1
#
_entry.id   AF-A0A7X9GZU9-F1
#
_cell.length_a   1.000
_cell.length_b   1.000
_cell.length_c   1.000
_cell.angle_alpha   90.00
_cell.angle_beta   90.00
_cell.angle_gamma   90.00
#
_symmetry.space_group_name_H-M   'P 1'
#
loop_
_entity.id
_entity.type
_entity.pdbx_description
1 polymer ?
#
loop_
_entity_poly.entity_id
_entity_poly.type
_entity_poly.pdbx_seq_one_letter_code
_entity_poly.pdbx_strand_id
1 'polypeptide(L)'
;VVPIIMWTTQKDVNANVDLHGKNILNAIISYAIYALILTITVIGIPVAIVLGVLYAVFVIIATVKANNGEYWKYPFTIQFIK
;
A
#
# COMPACT_ATOMS: atom_id res chain seq x y z
N VAL A 1 10.60 -3.50 -4.51
CA VAL A 1 11.55 -4.61 -4.23
C VAL A 1 12.20 -4.46 -2.85
N VAL A 2 12.88 -3.34 -2.57
CA VAL A 2 13.51 -3.07 -1.24
C VAL A 2 12.56 -3.23 -0.03
N PRO A 3 11.30 -2.74 -0.06
CA PRO A 3 10.41 -2.87 1.11
C PRO A 3 9.98 -4.31 1.39
N ILE A 4 9.88 -5.13 0.34
CA ILE A 4 9.45 -6.53 0.45
C ILE A 4 10.58 -7.36 1.04
N ILE A 5 11.82 -7.15 0.58
CA ILE A 5 13.01 -7.84 1.10
C ILE A 5 13.21 -7.49 2.59
N MET A 6 13.04 -6.22 2.95
CA MET A 6 13.11 -5.75 4.34
C MET A 6 12.02 -6.36 5.22
N TRP A 7 10.78 -6.48 4.72
CA TRP A 7 9.71 -7.15 5.46
C TRP A 7 10.00 -8.65 5.61
N THR A 8 10.39 -9.36 4.55
CA THR A 8 10.65 -10.81 4.63
C THR A 8 11.80 -11.19 5.56
N THR A 9 12.74 -10.27 5.80
CA THR A 9 13.87 -10.49 6.71
C THR A 9 13.56 -10.12 8.17
N GLN A 10 12.60 -9.23 8.41
CA GLN A 10 12.26 -8.75 9.76
C GLN A 10 10.89 -9.21 10.28
N LYS A 11 10.07 -9.86 9.45
CA LYS A 11 8.72 -10.34 9.83
C LYS A 11 8.73 -11.31 11.01
N ASP A 12 9.77 -12.12 11.15
CA ASP A 12 9.86 -13.15 12.19
C ASP A 12 10.44 -12.59 13.51
N VAL A 13 10.97 -11.35 13.47
CA VAL A 13 11.67 -10.70 14.59
C VAL A 13 10.78 -9.66 15.27
N ASN A 14 9.89 -8.98 14.52
CA ASN A 14 9.06 -7.91 15.06
C ASN A 14 7.62 -7.99 14.52
N ALA A 15 6.67 -8.30 15.41
CA ALA A 15 5.25 -8.40 15.08
C ALA A 15 4.67 -7.10 14.49
N ASN A 16 5.21 -5.93 14.86
CA ASN A 16 4.79 -4.66 14.27
C ASN A 16 5.27 -4.52 12.82
N VAL A 17 6.46 -5.02 12.51
CA VAL A 17 7.00 -5.03 11.14
C VAL A 17 6.22 -6.02 10.29
N ASP A 18 5.79 -7.15 10.85
CA ASP A 18 4.91 -8.09 10.15
C ASP A 18 3.55 -7.47 9.83
N LEU A 19 2.93 -6.82 10.82
CA LEU A 19 1.64 -6.13 10.66
C LEU A 19 1.69 -5.04 9.59
N HIS A 20 2.70 -4.17 9.63
CA HIS A 20 2.86 -3.09 8.66
C HIS A 20 3.20 -3.65 7.27
N GLY A 21 4.07 -4.65 7.19
CA GLY A 21 4.45 -5.29 5.94
C GLY A 21 3.30 -5.97 5.23
N LYS A 22 2.45 -6.72 5.95
CA LYS A 22 1.22 -7.32 5.40
C LYS A 22 0.23 -6.26 4.89
N ASN A 23 0.05 -5.18 5.63
CA ASN A 23 -0.82 -4.08 5.23
C ASN A 23 -0.30 -3.36 3.97
N ILE A 24 1.01 -3.12 3.87
CA ILE A 24 1.66 -2.56 2.67
C ILE A 24 1.51 -3.51 1.48
N LEU A 25 1.71 -4.82 1.68
CA LEU A 25 1.61 -5.80 0.60
C LEU A 25 0.18 -5.87 0.06
N ASN A 26 -0.81 -5.91 0.95
CA ASN A 26 -2.22 -5.86 0.58
C ASN A 26 -2.56 -4.58 -0.19
N ALA A 27 -2.00 -3.42 0.20
CA ALA A 27 -2.18 -2.16 -0.50
C ALA A 27 -1.59 -2.24 -1.91
N ILE A 28 -0.32 -2.67 -2.06
CA ILE A 28 0.34 -2.80 -3.35
C ILE A 28 -0.48 -3.69 -4.30
N ILE A 29 -0.95 -4.86 -3.83
CA ILE A 29 -1.74 -5.78 -4.64
C ILE A 29 -3.08 -5.16 -5.04
N SER A 30 -3.79 -4.52 -4.09
CA SER A 30 -5.10 -3.89 -4.35
C SER A 30 -4.98 -2.77 -5.38
N TYR A 31 -4.04 -1.84 -5.16
CA TYR A 31 -3.81 -0.71 -6.07
C TYR A 31 -3.29 -1.16 -7.44
N ALA A 32 -2.52 -2.25 -7.54
CA ALA A 32 -2.10 -2.82 -8.81
C ALA A 32 -3.28 -3.38 -9.62
N ILE A 33 -4.23 -4.07 -8.95
CA ILE A 33 -5.46 -4.57 -9.59
C ILE A 33 -6.30 -3.39 -10.10
N TYR A 34 -6.47 -2.34 -9.28
CA TYR A 34 -7.21 -1.14 -9.70
C TYR A 34 -6.54 -0.45 -10.90
N ALA A 35 -5.21 -0.33 -10.89
CA ALA A 35 -4.46 0.26 -12.00
C ALA A 35 -4.64 -0.54 -13.30
N LEU A 36 -4.60 -1.88 -13.23
CA LEU A 36 -4.76 -2.76 -14.38
C LEU A 36 -6.17 -2.64 -15.00
N ILE A 37 -7.20 -2.61 -14.16
CA ILE A 37 -8.60 -2.41 -14.61
C ILE A 37 -8.78 -1.03 -15.25
N LEU A 38 -8.18 0.01 -14.66
CA LEU A 38 -8.23 1.37 -15.18
C LEU A 38 -7.53 1.52 -16.53
N THR A 39 -6.39 0.85 -16.75
CA THR A 39 -5.69 0.90 -18.05
C THR A 39 -6.45 0.24 -19.21
N ILE A 40 -7.36 -0.70 -18.91
CA ILE A 40 -8.18 -1.37 -19.94
C ILE A 40 -9.34 -0.48 -20.41
N THR A 41 -9.75 0.50 -19.60
CA THR A 41 -10.83 1.43 -19.95
C THR A 41 -10.26 2.71 -20.58
N VAL A 42 -10.79 3.13 -21.74
CA VAL A 42 -10.32 4.30 -22.53
C VAL A 42 -10.41 5.64 -21.77
N ILE A 43 -11.14 5.67 -20.65
CA ILE A 43 -11.27 6.82 -19.71
C ILE A 43 -10.18 6.78 -18.61
N GLY A 44 -9.30 5.79 -18.61
CA GLY A 44 -8.38 5.48 -17.53
C GLY A 44 -7.30 6.52 -17.26
N ILE A 45 -6.85 7.29 -18.25
CA ILE A 45 -5.73 8.23 -18.10
C ILE A 45 -6.03 9.37 -17.11
N PRO A 46 -7.11 10.17 -17.27
CA PRO A 46 -7.42 11.22 -16.30
C PRO A 46 -7.74 10.67 -14.90
N VAL A 47 -8.39 9.50 -14.82
CA VAL A 47 -8.71 8.85 -13.53
C VAL A 47 -7.44 8.33 -12.84
N ALA A 48 -6.47 7.81 -13.59
CA ALA A 48 -5.19 7.33 -13.07
C ALA A 48 -4.35 8.46 -12.47
N ILE A 49 -4.40 9.67 -13.05
CA ILE A 49 -3.70 10.85 -12.50
C ILE A 49 -4.29 11.21 -11.12
N VAL A 50 -5.62 11.29 -11.01
CA VAL A 50 -6.29 11.60 -9.74
C VAL A 50 -5.99 10.54 -8.68
N LEU A 51 -6.03 9.26 -9.06
CA LEU A 51 -5.65 8.16 -8.15
C LEU A 51 -4.19 8.21 -7.74
N GLY A 52 -3.27 8.57 -8.64
CA GLY A 52 -1.85 8.71 -8.33
C GLY A 52 -1.59 9.81 -7.30
N VAL A 53 -2.28 10.95 -7.42
CA VAL A 53 -2.21 12.04 -6.43
C VAL A 53 -2.76 11.61 -5.08
N LEU A 54 -3.92 10.95 -5.05
CA LEU A 54 -4.50 10.37 -3.83
C LEU A 54 -3.56 9.35 -3.16
N TYR A 55 -2.95 8.47 -3.96
CA TYR A 55 -1.99 7.49 -3.47
C TYR A 55 -0.78 8.17 -2.82
N ALA A 56 -0.23 9.22 -3.43
CA ALA A 56 0.87 9.97 -2.86
C ALA A 56 0.52 10.60 -1.50
N VAL A 57 -0.67 11.19 -1.37
CA VAL A 57 -1.17 11.74 -0.09
C VAL A 57 -1.30 10.64 0.97
N PHE A 58 -1.83 9.48 0.60
CA PHE A 58 -1.93 8.33 1.51
C PHE A 58 -0.58 7.80 1.94
N VAL A 59 0.42 7.74 1.05
CA VAL A 59 1.79 7.36 1.40
C VAL A 59 2.38 8.34 2.42
N ILE A 60 2.19 9.66 2.23
CA ILE A 60 2.68 10.67 3.18
C ILE A 60 2.06 10.46 4.57
N ILE A 61 0.73 10.28 4.64
CA ILE A 61 0.03 10.03 5.91
C ILE A 61 0.52 8.72 6.55
N ALA A 62 0.69 7.66 5.77
CA ALA A 62 1.18 6.38 6.24
C ALA A 62 2.60 6.49 6.81
N THR A 63 3.49 7.21 6.12
CA THR A 63 4.86 7.43 6.56
C THR A 63 4.90 8.27 7.84
N VAL A 64 4.12 9.34 7.93
CA VAL A 64 4.04 10.19 9.14
C VAL A 64 3.49 9.39 10.32
N LYS A 65 2.41 8.61 10.13
CA LYS A 65 1.85 7.78 11.20
C LYS A 65 2.76 6.63 11.62
N ALA A 66 3.43 5.98 10.66
CA ALA A 66 4.44 4.97 10.95
C ALA A 66 5.61 5.57 11.76
N ASN A 67 6.01 6.81 11.48
CA ASN A 67 7.05 7.52 12.26
C ASN A 67 6.60 7.82 13.69
N ASN A 68 5.29 8.04 13.90
CA ASN A 68 4.70 8.17 15.24
C ASN A 68 4.47 6.82 15.95
N GLY A 69 4.82 5.69 15.32
CA GLY A 69 4.53 4.35 15.85
C GLY A 69 3.05 3.95 15.78
N GLU A 70 2.22 4.74 15.09
CA GLU A 70 0.81 4.44 14.91
C GLU A 70 0.59 3.53 13.69
N TYR A 71 -0.19 2.47 13.89
CA TYR A 71 -0.62 1.63 12.79
C TYR A 71 -1.69 2.34 11.95
N TRP A 72 -1.36 2.62 10.69
CA TRP A 72 -2.31 3.17 9.74
C TRP A 72 -2.65 2.17 8.63
N LYS A 73 -3.91 1.74 8.60
CA LYS A 73 -4.43 0.87 7.55
C LYS A 73 -4.69 1.71 6.29
N TYR A 74 -4.13 1.29 5.16
CA TYR A 74 -4.38 1.99 3.91
C TYR A 74 -5.88 1.88 3.56
N PRO A 75 -6.57 3.01 3.27
CA PRO A 75 -7.93 2.97 2.79
C PRO A 75 -7.98 2.29 1.41
N PHE A 76 -9.12 1.67 1.08
CA PHE A 76 -9.34 0.90 -0.16
C PHE A 76 -8.42 -0.32 -0.35
N THR A 77 -8.03 -0.95 0.75
CA THR A 77 -7.16 -2.12 0.72
C THR A 77 -7.95 -3.41 0.95
N ILE A 78 -7.87 -4.34 0.01
CA ILE A 78 -8.39 -5.70 0.16
C ILE A 78 -7.37 -6.51 0.95
N GLN A 79 -7.79 -7.12 2.06
CA GLN A 79 -6.91 -7.93 2.91
C GLN A 79 -6.74 -9.34 2.33
N PHE A 80 -5.73 -9.52 1.49
CA PHE A 80 -5.34 -10.84 0.99
C PHE A 80 -4.57 -11.64 2.03
N ILE A 81 -3.74 -10.95 2.83
CA ILE A 81 -2.90 -11.54 3.87
C ILE A 81 -3.28 -10.93 5.23
N LYS A 82 -3.55 -11.79 6.22
CA LYS A 82 -4.00 -11.41 7.56
C LYS A 82 -2.88 -11.45 8.60
#